data_AF-A0A162J944-F1
#
_entry.id   AF-A0A162J944-F1
#
_cell.length_a   1.000
_cell.length_b   1.000
_cell.length_c   1.000
_cell.angle_alpha   90.00
_cell.angle_beta   90.00
_cell.angle_gamma   90.00
#
_symmetry.space_group_name_H-M   'P 1'
#
loop_
_entity.id
_entity.type
_entity.pdbx_description
1 polymer ?
#
loop_
_entity_poly.entity_id
_entity_poly.type
_entity_poly.pdbx_seq_one_letter_code
_entity_poly.pdbx_strand_id
1 'polypeptide(L)'
;MIGIKNLKDRILCQSAVDFLLFIRDDEPFRYEFIKYHRDTFCGKDFHAIFHLWDYKGEYKNKNRQRYIFDLAWIFEGIEENDNREIFAEIALEIFKHFQPEQKDGWFIIYDIKTLDLLTEIYDVPEFENEKTRRELIKKLADEIRKIKPDFKFALDWNGHFMHHQKLEETGYYG
;
A
#
# COMPACT_ATOMS: atom_id res chain seq x y z
N MET A 1 19.31 14.83 -13.56
CA MET A 1 18.76 14.01 -12.45
C MET A 1 17.93 14.94 -11.58
N ILE A 2 16.61 14.75 -11.53
CA ILE A 2 15.80 15.35 -10.48
C ILE A 2 16.20 14.61 -9.22
N GLY A 3 17.12 15.21 -8.46
CA GLY A 3 17.78 14.57 -7.33
C GLY A 3 16.93 14.77 -6.09
N ILE A 4 16.32 13.71 -5.58
CA ILE A 4 15.73 13.68 -4.25
C ILE A 4 16.83 14.08 -3.25
N LYS A 5 16.71 15.27 -2.64
CA LYS A 5 17.76 15.85 -1.79
C LYS A 5 17.71 15.30 -0.37
N ASN A 6 16.50 15.05 0.14
CA ASN A 6 16.28 14.46 1.45
C ASN A 6 16.55 12.94 1.43
N LEU A 7 17.45 12.48 2.32
CA LEU A 7 17.81 11.06 2.43
C LEU A 7 16.61 10.16 2.76
N LYS A 8 15.72 10.62 3.64
CA LYS A 8 14.52 9.89 4.04
C LYS A 8 13.62 9.67 2.82
N ASP A 9 13.20 10.75 2.16
CA ASP A 9 12.37 10.69 0.94
C ASP A 9 12.99 9.80 -0.13
N ARG A 10 14.32 9.88 -0.29
CA ARG A 10 15.05 9.02 -1.23
C ARG A 10 14.88 7.55 -0.89
N ILE A 11 15.03 7.18 0.38
CA ILE A 11 14.89 5.78 0.80
C ILE A 11 13.42 5.33 0.71
N LEU A 12 12.46 6.19 1.08
CA LEU A 12 11.02 5.91 0.95
C LEU A 12 10.64 5.62 -0.51
N CYS A 13 11.03 6.49 -1.44
CA CYS A 13 10.80 6.28 -2.88
C CYS A 13 11.53 5.04 -3.39
N GLN A 14 12.80 4.84 -3.00
CA GLN A 14 13.57 3.68 -3.42
C GLN A 14 12.95 2.36 -2.94
N SER A 15 12.34 2.35 -1.76
CA SER A 15 11.64 1.17 -1.23
C SER A 15 10.42 0.79 -2.08
N ALA A 16 9.66 1.77 -2.55
CA ALA A 16 8.55 1.52 -3.48
C ALA A 16 9.04 1.08 -4.86
N VAL A 17 10.15 1.64 -5.36
CA VAL A 17 10.78 1.17 -6.61
C VAL A 17 11.26 -0.28 -6.46
N ASP A 18 11.96 -0.61 -5.38
CA ASP A 18 12.43 -1.96 -5.11
C ASP A 18 11.27 -2.96 -5.00
N PHE A 19 10.15 -2.53 -4.39
CA PHE A 19 8.93 -3.32 -4.36
C PHE A 19 8.36 -3.55 -5.77
N LEU A 20 8.25 -2.49 -6.59
CA LEU A 20 7.79 -2.58 -7.98
C LEU A 20 8.67 -3.52 -8.83
N LEU A 21 9.99 -3.41 -8.70
CA LEU A 21 10.94 -4.23 -9.44
C LEU A 21 10.86 -5.69 -8.98
N PHE A 22 10.66 -5.95 -7.69
CA PHE A 22 10.43 -7.31 -7.21
C PHE A 22 9.14 -7.91 -7.79
N ILE A 23 8.01 -7.20 -7.71
CA ILE A 23 6.73 -7.75 -8.18
C ILE A 23 6.75 -8.00 -9.70
N ARG A 24 7.33 -7.07 -10.48
CA ARG A 24 7.37 -7.13 -11.93
C ARG A 24 8.46 -8.05 -12.48
N ASP A 25 9.68 -7.97 -11.93
CA ASP A 25 10.89 -8.50 -12.54
C ASP A 25 11.67 -9.49 -11.64
N ASP A 26 11.15 -9.84 -10.45
CA ASP A 26 11.84 -10.67 -9.43
C ASP A 26 13.20 -10.10 -8.98
N GLU A 27 13.37 -8.79 -9.07
CA GLU A 27 14.59 -8.13 -8.60
C GLU A 27 14.72 -8.12 -7.07
N PRO A 28 15.96 -8.14 -6.54
CA PRO A 28 16.20 -8.15 -5.10
C PRO A 28 15.79 -6.82 -4.45
N PHE A 29 14.97 -6.92 -3.40
CA PHE A 29 14.62 -5.78 -2.55
C PHE A 29 15.80 -5.43 -1.63
N ARG A 30 16.33 -4.20 -1.68
CA ARG A 30 17.55 -3.79 -0.96
C ARG A 30 17.32 -3.45 0.52
N TYR A 31 16.64 -4.32 1.24
CA TYR A 31 16.23 -4.09 2.63
C TYR A 31 17.41 -3.94 3.60
N GLU A 32 18.54 -4.62 3.39
CA GLU A 32 19.72 -4.48 4.28
C GLU A 32 20.29 -3.06 4.29
N PHE A 33 20.29 -2.36 3.14
CA PHE A 33 20.68 -0.95 3.09
C PHE A 33 19.72 -0.07 3.89
N ILE A 34 18.42 -0.34 3.79
CA ILE A 34 17.38 0.43 4.47
C ILE A 34 17.45 0.21 5.99
N LYS A 35 17.65 -1.04 6.41
CA LYS A 35 17.84 -1.43 7.81
C LYS A 35 19.05 -0.72 8.44
N TYR A 36 20.14 -0.54 7.69
CA TYR A 36 21.30 0.22 8.17
C TYR A 36 20.98 1.70 8.43
N HIS A 37 19.96 2.25 7.78
CA HIS A 37 19.53 3.64 7.91
C HIS A 37 18.27 3.81 8.77
N ARG A 38 17.94 2.84 9.63
CA ARG A 38 16.72 2.84 10.46
C ARG A 38 16.51 4.14 11.25
N ASP A 39 17.58 4.76 11.71
CA ASP A 39 17.54 6.01 12.50
C ASP A 39 17.02 7.23 11.72
N THR A 40 16.87 7.09 10.39
CA THR A 40 16.33 8.14 9.50
C THR A 40 14.79 8.22 9.53
N PHE A 41 14.13 7.19 10.07
CA PHE A 41 12.67 7.01 9.95
C PHE A 41 11.95 7.23 11.29
N CYS A 42 10.65 7.52 11.21
CA CYS A 42 9.78 7.34 12.36
C CYS A 42 9.34 5.86 12.42
N GLY A 43 8.69 5.41 13.50
CA GLY A 43 8.39 3.98 13.63
C GLY A 43 7.51 3.41 12.52
N LYS A 44 6.65 4.24 11.90
CA LYS A 44 5.56 3.79 11.01
C LYS A 44 6.00 3.57 9.56
N ASP A 45 6.78 4.49 9.00
CA ASP A 45 7.31 4.37 7.63
C ASP A 45 8.35 3.25 7.52
N PHE A 46 9.22 3.09 8.52
CA PHE A 46 10.13 1.93 8.57
C PHE A 46 9.37 0.58 8.64
N HIS A 47 8.29 0.53 9.45
CA HIS A 47 7.47 -0.67 9.57
C HIS A 47 6.76 -1.02 8.26
N ALA A 48 6.25 -0.02 7.54
CA ALA A 48 5.66 -0.21 6.22
C ALA A 48 6.68 -0.76 5.20
N ILE A 49 7.91 -0.25 5.19
CA ILE A 49 8.97 -0.81 4.33
C ILE A 49 9.27 -2.26 4.68
N PHE A 50 9.37 -2.57 5.98
CA PHE A 50 9.58 -3.94 6.44
C PHE A 50 8.47 -4.86 5.94
N HIS A 51 7.20 -4.45 6.00
CA HIS A 51 6.09 -5.23 5.47
C HIS A 51 6.18 -5.45 3.96
N LEU A 52 6.49 -4.39 3.19
CA LEU A 52 6.73 -4.53 1.75
C LEU A 52 7.82 -5.56 1.46
N TRP A 53 8.86 -5.64 2.29
CA TRP A 53 9.92 -6.64 2.15
C TRP A 53 9.51 -8.03 2.64
N ASP A 54 8.96 -8.17 3.85
CA ASP A 54 8.69 -9.46 4.50
C ASP A 54 7.57 -10.21 3.78
N TYR A 55 6.51 -9.49 3.39
CA TYR A 55 5.32 -10.05 2.75
C TYR A 55 5.35 -9.98 1.22
N LYS A 56 6.46 -9.56 0.59
CA LYS A 56 6.57 -9.38 -0.87
C LYS A 56 6.08 -10.59 -1.68
N GLY A 57 6.47 -11.80 -1.27
CA GLY A 57 6.08 -13.03 -1.95
C GLY A 57 4.59 -13.34 -1.82
N GLU A 58 3.95 -12.91 -0.74
CA GLU A 58 2.51 -13.06 -0.54
C GLU A 58 1.72 -12.02 -1.33
N TYR A 59 2.23 -10.80 -1.44
CA TYR A 59 1.64 -9.78 -2.31
C TYR A 59 1.67 -10.25 -3.76
N LYS A 60 2.82 -10.75 -4.24
CA LYS A 60 2.97 -11.27 -5.61
C LYS A 60 2.07 -12.48 -5.92
N ASN A 61 1.93 -13.43 -4.98
CA ASN A 61 1.34 -14.75 -5.31
C ASN A 61 0.00 -15.08 -4.63
N LYS A 62 -0.40 -14.38 -3.57
CA LYS A 62 -1.59 -14.72 -2.77
C LYS A 62 -2.70 -13.66 -2.86
N ASN A 63 -2.60 -12.75 -3.82
CA ASN A 63 -3.61 -11.72 -4.08
C ASN A 63 -3.96 -10.84 -2.85
N ARG A 64 -3.02 -10.73 -1.89
CA ARG A 64 -3.16 -9.90 -0.69
C ARG A 64 -3.00 -8.43 -1.06
N GLN A 65 -3.82 -7.56 -0.48
CA GLN A 65 -3.84 -6.12 -0.81
C GLN A 65 -3.39 -5.18 0.32
N ARG A 66 -2.88 -5.73 1.43
CA ARG A 66 -2.43 -4.92 2.58
C ARG A 66 -1.27 -3.97 2.26
N TYR A 67 -0.52 -4.22 1.19
CA TYR A 67 0.49 -3.30 0.67
C TYR A 67 -0.05 -1.88 0.38
N ILE A 68 -1.36 -1.72 0.15
CA ILE A 68 -1.98 -0.40 -0.04
C ILE A 68 -1.80 0.47 1.21
N PHE A 69 -1.92 -0.11 2.41
CA PHE A 69 -1.68 0.60 3.66
C PHE A 69 -0.21 0.93 3.84
N ASP A 70 0.67 -0.01 3.51
CA ASP A 70 2.12 0.19 3.60
C ASP A 70 2.56 1.34 2.66
N LEU A 71 2.07 1.35 1.41
CA LEU A 71 2.33 2.44 0.47
C LEU A 71 1.77 3.78 0.96
N ALA A 72 0.58 3.80 1.55
CA ALA A 72 -0.02 5.02 2.08
C ALA A 72 0.76 5.57 3.31
N TRP A 73 1.31 4.70 4.15
CA TRP A 73 2.17 5.12 5.26
C TRP A 73 3.52 5.64 4.79
N ILE A 74 4.14 4.99 3.80
CA ILE A 74 5.38 5.48 3.19
C ILE A 74 5.13 6.85 2.57
N PHE A 75 4.03 7.03 1.83
CA PHE A 75 3.65 8.31 1.23
C PHE A 75 3.52 9.44 2.25
N GLU A 76 2.85 9.19 3.38
CA GLU A 76 2.71 10.18 4.46
C GLU A 76 4.06 10.61 5.05
N GLY A 77 5.04 9.70 5.06
CA GLY A 77 6.40 9.96 5.52
C GLY A 77 7.22 10.87 4.59
N ILE A 78 6.79 11.07 3.34
CA ILE A 78 7.50 11.89 2.35
C ILE A 78 7.25 13.38 2.62
N GLU A 79 8.34 14.14 2.72
CA GLU A 79 8.30 15.55 3.15
C GLU A 79 8.24 16.52 1.96
N GLU A 80 8.97 16.27 0.88
CA GLU A 80 9.02 17.18 -0.28
C GLU A 80 7.92 16.85 -1.30
N ASN A 81 7.22 17.87 -1.81
CA ASN A 81 6.13 17.69 -2.77
C ASN A 81 6.57 17.03 -4.08
N ASP A 82 7.76 17.38 -4.61
CA ASP A 82 8.26 16.78 -5.86
C ASP A 82 8.47 15.26 -5.69
N ASN A 83 8.89 14.81 -4.51
CA ASN A 83 9.08 13.39 -4.21
C ASN A 83 7.75 12.67 -4.00
N ARG A 84 6.70 13.38 -3.56
CA ARG A 84 5.34 12.85 -3.45
C ARG A 84 4.75 12.51 -4.81
N GLU A 85 4.99 13.36 -5.82
CA GLU A 85 4.58 13.10 -7.20
C GLU A 85 5.29 11.86 -7.76
N ILE A 86 6.62 11.78 -7.61
CA ILE A 86 7.42 10.60 -7.99
C ILE A 86 6.87 9.33 -7.32
N PHE A 87 6.58 9.40 -6.02
CA PHE A 87 6.03 8.25 -5.29
C PHE A 87 4.65 7.85 -5.80
N ALA A 88 3.79 8.82 -6.11
CA ALA A 88 2.46 8.57 -6.66
C ALA A 88 2.52 7.88 -8.04
N GLU A 89 3.48 8.26 -8.89
CA GLU A 89 3.74 7.56 -10.16
C GLU A 89 4.12 6.08 -9.91
N ILE A 90 5.05 5.83 -8.98
CA ILE A 90 5.49 4.47 -8.64
C ILE A 90 4.31 3.64 -8.08
N ALA A 91 3.53 4.22 -7.16
CA ALA A 91 2.37 3.57 -6.56
C ALA A 91 1.31 3.23 -7.62
N LEU A 92 1.05 4.13 -8.57
CA LEU A 92 0.13 3.88 -9.68
C LEU A 92 0.60 2.70 -10.55
N GLU A 93 1.90 2.61 -10.84
CA GLU A 93 2.46 1.48 -11.59
C GLU A 93 2.36 0.16 -10.80
N ILE A 94 2.59 0.18 -9.48
CA ILE A 94 2.36 -0.99 -8.61
C ILE A 94 0.89 -1.45 -8.71
N PHE A 95 -0.06 -0.52 -8.61
CA PHE A 95 -1.48 -0.83 -8.69
C PHE A 95 -1.90 -1.43 -10.03
N LYS A 96 -1.38 -0.90 -11.15
CA LYS A 96 -1.60 -1.46 -12.49
C LYS A 96 -1.08 -2.89 -12.61
N HIS A 97 0.06 -3.20 -11.99
CA HIS A 97 0.63 -4.55 -12.06
C HIS A 97 -0.28 -5.60 -11.42
N PHE A 98 -0.89 -5.27 -10.28
CA PHE A 98 -1.79 -6.21 -9.59
C PHE A 98 -3.17 -6.32 -10.23
N GLN A 99 -3.61 -5.30 -10.97
CA GLN A 99 -4.95 -5.26 -11.57
C GLN A 99 -4.94 -4.63 -12.98
N PRO A 100 -4.34 -5.29 -13.98
CA PRO A 100 -4.13 -4.70 -15.32
C PRO A 100 -5.41 -4.55 -16.15
N GLU A 101 -6.47 -5.32 -15.85
CA GLU A 101 -7.69 -5.41 -16.68
C GLU A 101 -8.88 -4.56 -16.16
N GLN A 102 -8.69 -3.73 -15.15
CA GLN A 102 -9.81 -2.99 -14.55
C GLN A 102 -10.28 -1.80 -15.38
N LYS A 103 -11.56 -1.45 -15.20
CA LYS A 103 -12.17 -0.23 -15.76
C LYS A 103 -11.23 0.95 -15.52
N ASP A 104 -10.91 1.67 -16.59
CA ASP A 104 -9.94 2.78 -16.57
C ASP A 104 -10.07 3.64 -15.30
N GLY A 105 -8.98 3.70 -14.53
CA GLY A 105 -8.88 4.50 -13.31
C GLY A 105 -9.39 3.83 -12.02
N TRP A 106 -9.81 2.57 -12.01
CA TRP A 106 -10.26 1.92 -10.77
C TRP A 106 -9.19 0.97 -10.26
N PHE A 107 -8.99 0.97 -8.94
CA PHE A 107 -8.32 -0.12 -8.23
C PHE A 107 -9.32 -0.69 -7.21
N ILE A 108 -9.71 -1.95 -7.39
CA ILE A 108 -10.70 -2.62 -6.54
C ILE A 108 -9.99 -3.31 -5.38
N ILE A 109 -10.35 -2.94 -4.16
CA ILE A 109 -9.99 -3.63 -2.92
C ILE A 109 -11.05 -4.71 -2.66
N TYR A 110 -10.65 -5.97 -2.74
CA TYR A 110 -11.51 -7.15 -2.51
C TYR A 110 -10.94 -8.12 -1.47
N ASP A 111 -9.66 -8.00 -1.09
CA ASP A 111 -9.08 -8.85 -0.06
C ASP A 111 -9.82 -8.62 1.26
N ILE A 112 -10.46 -9.66 1.78
CA ILE A 112 -11.35 -9.58 2.95
C ILE A 112 -10.61 -8.99 4.15
N LYS A 113 -9.37 -9.39 4.41
CA LYS A 113 -8.58 -8.84 5.54
C LYS A 113 -8.30 -7.35 5.35
N THR A 114 -8.03 -6.92 4.13
CA THR A 114 -7.83 -5.51 3.79
C THR A 114 -9.13 -4.72 3.96
N LEU A 115 -10.28 -5.30 3.58
CA LEU A 115 -11.60 -4.71 3.78
C LEU A 115 -11.98 -4.65 5.28
N ASP A 116 -11.75 -5.72 6.04
CA ASP A 116 -12.02 -5.76 7.49
C ASP A 116 -11.20 -4.71 8.25
N LEU A 117 -9.94 -4.48 7.84
CA LEU A 117 -9.08 -3.41 8.39
C LEU A 117 -9.58 -2.00 8.02
N LEU A 118 -10.32 -1.86 6.92
CA LEU A 118 -10.99 -0.62 6.55
C LEU A 118 -12.31 -0.42 7.30
N THR A 119 -12.93 -1.47 7.85
CA THR A 119 -14.27 -1.43 8.47
C THR A 119 -14.31 -1.78 9.96
N GLU A 120 -13.17 -1.99 10.62
CA GLU A 120 -13.06 -2.25 12.06
C GLU A 120 -13.75 -3.53 12.57
N ILE A 121 -13.70 -4.65 11.82
CA ILE A 121 -14.16 -5.95 12.37
C ILE A 121 -13.14 -6.54 13.38
N TYR A 122 -11.95 -5.93 13.53
CA TYR A 122 -10.92 -6.32 14.47
C TYR A 122 -10.61 -5.20 15.47
N ASP A 123 -10.34 -5.54 16.73
CA ASP A 123 -9.75 -4.64 17.72
C ASP A 123 -8.33 -4.28 17.27
N VAL A 124 -8.20 -3.09 16.69
CA VAL A 124 -6.94 -2.57 16.18
C VAL A 124 -6.32 -1.61 17.20
N PRO A 125 -5.00 -1.68 17.48
CA PRO A 125 -4.33 -0.72 18.34
C PRO A 125 -4.59 0.75 17.94
N GLU A 126 -4.72 1.66 18.91
CA GLU A 126 -5.16 3.05 18.69
C GLU A 126 -4.29 3.85 17.68
N PHE A 127 -3.01 3.50 17.53
CA PHE A 127 -2.09 4.11 16.54
C PHE A 127 -2.35 3.67 15.09
N GLU A 128 -3.25 2.70 14.92
CA GLU A 128 -3.74 2.07 13.71
C GLU A 128 -5.27 2.35 13.50
N ASN A 129 -5.85 3.32 14.23
CA ASN A 129 -7.27 3.72 14.16
C ASN A 129 -7.80 3.94 12.71
N GLU A 130 -9.02 3.46 12.41
CA GLU A 130 -9.72 3.50 11.12
C GLU A 130 -9.73 4.86 10.45
N LYS A 131 -9.94 5.94 11.22
CA LYS A 131 -9.98 7.29 10.68
C LYS A 131 -8.67 7.65 9.98
N THR A 132 -7.55 7.16 10.51
CA THR A 132 -6.22 7.43 9.97
C THR A 132 -5.97 6.65 8.67
N ARG A 133 -6.37 5.37 8.59
CA ARG A 133 -6.10 4.54 7.39
C ARG A 133 -6.87 5.01 6.16
N ARG A 134 -8.16 5.33 6.32
CA ARG A 134 -8.98 5.85 5.21
C ARG A 134 -8.45 7.20 4.75
N GLU A 135 -8.07 8.07 5.68
CA GLU A 135 -7.46 9.36 5.37
C GLU A 135 -6.12 9.21 4.63
N LEU A 136 -5.25 8.28 5.06
CA LEU A 136 -3.97 8.00 4.41
C LEU A 136 -4.14 7.51 2.97
N ILE A 137 -5.02 6.53 2.77
CA ILE A 137 -5.33 6.01 1.42
C ILE A 137 -5.92 7.12 0.55
N LYS A 138 -6.80 7.96 1.12
CA LYS A 138 -7.35 9.11 0.40
C LYS A 138 -6.26 10.09 -0.02
N LYS A 139 -5.32 10.44 0.86
CA LYS A 139 -4.20 11.34 0.52
C LYS A 139 -3.35 10.78 -0.62
N LEU A 140 -3.00 9.49 -0.59
CA LEU A 140 -2.29 8.84 -1.69
C LEU A 140 -3.11 8.88 -2.98
N ALA A 141 -4.41 8.60 -2.91
CA ALA A 141 -5.30 8.66 -4.08
C ALA A 141 -5.44 10.08 -4.65
N ASP A 142 -5.51 11.09 -3.78
CA ASP A 142 -5.57 12.51 -4.17
C ASP A 142 -4.29 12.91 -4.92
N GLU A 143 -3.13 12.43 -4.48
CA GLU A 143 -1.86 12.67 -5.17
C GLU A 143 -1.81 11.96 -6.54
N ILE A 144 -2.20 10.68 -6.60
CA ILE A 144 -2.30 9.93 -7.87
C ILE A 144 -3.26 10.62 -8.84
N ARG A 145 -4.35 11.22 -8.35
CA ARG A 145 -5.31 11.96 -9.18
C ARG A 145 -4.74 13.21 -9.84
N LYS A 146 -3.58 13.72 -9.40
CA LYS A 146 -2.86 14.77 -10.15
C LYS A 146 -2.29 14.23 -11.47
N ILE A 147 -1.95 12.94 -11.52
CA ILE A 147 -1.36 12.26 -12.68
C ILE A 147 -2.45 11.54 -13.51
N LYS A 148 -3.38 10.85 -12.83
CA LYS A 148 -4.49 10.08 -13.42
C LYS A 148 -5.82 10.54 -12.81
N PRO A 149 -6.47 11.59 -13.34
CA PRO A 149 -7.60 12.28 -12.69
C PRO A 149 -8.83 11.43 -12.36
N ASP A 150 -9.05 10.35 -13.09
CA ASP A 150 -10.13 9.38 -12.88
C ASP A 150 -9.79 8.28 -11.86
N PHE A 151 -8.58 8.29 -11.28
CA PHE A 151 -8.13 7.28 -10.33
C PHE A 151 -8.99 7.24 -9.06
N LYS A 152 -9.39 6.03 -8.66
CA LYS A 152 -10.08 5.77 -7.39
C LYS A 152 -9.87 4.36 -6.86
N PHE A 153 -9.86 4.27 -5.53
CA PHE A 153 -10.05 3.02 -4.82
C PHE A 153 -11.54 2.70 -4.74
N ALA A 154 -11.93 1.53 -5.25
CA ALA A 154 -13.27 0.98 -5.12
C ALA A 154 -13.24 -0.20 -4.15
N LEU A 155 -14.28 -0.38 -3.35
CA LEU A 155 -14.35 -1.45 -2.34
C LEU A 155 -15.38 -2.49 -2.80
N ASP A 156 -14.99 -3.77 -2.85
CA ASP A 156 -15.88 -4.88 -3.20
C ASP A 156 -16.69 -5.35 -1.98
N TRP A 157 -17.70 -4.55 -1.61
CA TRP A 157 -18.59 -4.88 -0.50
C TRP A 157 -19.46 -6.10 -0.74
N ASN A 158 -19.80 -6.39 -2.00
CA ASN A 158 -20.64 -7.53 -2.31
C ASN A 158 -19.87 -8.84 -2.09
N GLY A 159 -18.61 -8.92 -2.56
CA GLY A 159 -17.73 -10.04 -2.27
C GLY A 159 -17.49 -10.22 -0.77
N HIS A 160 -17.28 -9.12 -0.05
CA HIS A 160 -17.10 -9.11 1.41
C HIS A 160 -18.33 -9.62 2.17
N PHE A 161 -19.53 -9.12 1.86
CA PHE A 161 -20.77 -9.53 2.50
C PHE A 161 -21.06 -11.03 2.28
N MET A 162 -20.91 -11.50 1.03
CA MET A 162 -21.12 -12.91 0.69
C MET A 162 -20.14 -13.84 1.41
N HIS A 163 -18.91 -13.39 1.68
CA HIS A 163 -17.95 -14.16 2.46
C HIS A 163 -18.41 -14.32 3.91
N HIS A 164 -18.78 -13.23 4.57
CA HIS A 164 -19.25 -13.25 5.97
C HIS A 164 -20.54 -14.05 6.15
N GLN A 165 -21.49 -13.92 5.22
CA GLN A 165 -22.70 -14.74 5.22
C GLN A 165 -22.36 -16.25 5.17
N LYS A 166 -21.38 -16.65 4.36
CA LYS A 166 -20.94 -18.04 4.27
C LYS A 166 -20.26 -18.51 5.56
N LEU A 167 -19.49 -17.67 6.25
CA LEU A 167 -18.88 -18.00 7.54
C LEU A 167 -19.95 -18.24 8.60
N GLU A 168 -20.98 -17.39 8.66
CA GLU A 168 -22.13 -17.56 9.58
C GLU A 168 -22.91 -18.84 9.29
N GLU A 169 -23.13 -19.17 8.01
CA GLU A 169 -23.82 -20.39 7.58
C GLU A 169 -23.03 -21.66 7.89
N THR A 170 -21.68 -21.59 7.90
CA THR A 170 -20.80 -22.77 8.05
C THR A 170 -20.22 -22.91 9.46
N GLY A 171 -20.30 -21.87 10.30
CA GLY A 171 -19.74 -21.84 11.65
C GLY A 171 -18.21 -21.88 11.72
N TYR A 172 -17.50 -21.75 10.60
CA TYR A 172 -16.04 -21.85 10.54
C TYR A 172 -15.41 -20.48 10.35
N TYR A 173 -14.78 -19.94 11.40
CA TYR A 173 -13.98 -18.72 11.38
C TYR A 173 -12.48 -19.09 11.30
N GLY A 174 -12.00 -19.43 10.10
CA GLY A 174 -10.60 -19.83 9.86
C GLY A 174 -9.66 -18.69 9.54
#